data_AF-A0A7V9T3X6-F1
#
_entry.id   AF-A0A7V9T3X6-F1
#
_cell.length_a   1.000
_cell.length_b   1.000
_cell.length_c   1.000
_cell.angle_alpha   90.00
_cell.angle_beta   90.00
_cell.angle_gamma   90.00
#
_symmetry.space_group_name_H-M   'P 1'
#
loop_
_entity.id
_entity.type
_entity.pdbx_description
1 polymer ?
#
loop_
_entity_poly.entity_id
_entity_poly.type
_entity_poly.pdbx_seq_one_letter_code
_entity_poly.pdbx_strand_id
1 'polypeptide(L)'
;MFDVAGQKCCASSRTIVHEDIADAFIEAVVEATRERQLGDPLDDSTQQGPQIDAAHVKHIHSLVAQAKEQGASILAGGETPPDLGGNFYAPTIIDGARHDMRISQEEIFGPVGCMYRASDLDSAIDQANATPFGLSSAVWASDPYVLDRFVRESRVGVCWVNTFELFDPEVPWGGTKRSGYGRELGHEALGEFTTAKTVYWER
;
A
#
# COMPACT_ATOMS: atom_id res chain seq x y z
N MET A 1 4.76 0.78 4.08
CA MET A 1 5.21 -0.37 3.27
C MET A 1 5.45 -1.61 4.14
N PHE A 2 6.39 -1.59 5.09
CA PHE A 2 6.76 -2.78 5.87
C PHE A 2 6.19 -2.84 7.29
N ASP A 3 5.41 -1.84 7.71
CA ASP A 3 4.74 -1.88 9.01
C ASP A 3 3.75 -3.06 9.08
N VAL A 4 3.63 -3.69 10.25
CA VAL A 4 2.89 -4.96 10.44
C VAL A 4 3.30 -6.05 9.44
N ALA A 5 4.58 -6.05 9.03
CA ALA A 5 5.14 -6.92 8.00
C ALA A 5 4.35 -6.87 6.67
N GLY A 6 3.77 -5.72 6.35
CA GLY A 6 2.98 -5.48 5.13
C GLY A 6 1.55 -6.05 5.14
N GLN A 7 1.11 -6.65 6.25
CA GLN A 7 -0.22 -7.22 6.43
C GLN A 7 -1.23 -6.12 6.80
N LYS A 8 -1.39 -5.15 5.89
CA LYS A 8 -2.21 -3.95 6.11
C LYS A 8 -2.94 -3.57 4.82
N CYS A 9 -4.24 -3.33 4.93
CA CYS A 9 -5.09 -2.96 3.79
C CYS A 9 -4.69 -1.61 3.13
N CYS A 10 -4.05 -0.72 3.89
CA CYS A 10 -3.53 0.55 3.41
C CYS A 10 -2.00 0.56 3.25
N ALA A 11 -1.36 -0.61 3.18
CA ALA A 11 0.07 -0.68 2.91
C ALA A 11 0.41 0.04 1.59
N SER A 12 1.50 0.81 1.59
CA SER A 12 2.11 1.38 0.38
C SER A 12 2.81 0.30 -0.44
N SER A 13 2.03 -0.61 -1.03
CA SER A 13 2.49 -1.73 -1.88
C SER A 13 2.95 -1.28 -3.27
N ARG A 14 2.46 -0.13 -3.74
CA ARG A 14 2.88 0.53 -4.98
C ARG A 14 3.41 1.92 -4.67
N THR A 15 4.63 2.20 -5.08
CA THR A 15 5.26 3.51 -4.95
C THR A 15 5.57 4.04 -6.35
N ILE A 16 4.93 5.15 -6.71
CA ILE A 16 5.08 5.80 -8.00
C ILE A 16 5.97 7.03 -7.80
N VAL A 17 7.09 7.09 -8.50
CA VAL A 17 8.13 8.10 -8.33
C VAL A 17 8.37 8.82 -9.64
N HIS A 18 8.54 10.13 -9.59
CA HIS A 18 8.91 10.91 -10.78
C HIS A 18 10.27 10.47 -11.30
N GLU A 19 10.40 10.31 -12.63
CA GLU A 19 11.59 9.73 -13.26
C GLU A 19 12.89 10.44 -12.90
N ASP A 20 12.86 11.77 -12.78
CA ASP A 20 14.02 12.60 -12.40
C ASP A 20 14.69 12.21 -11.07
N ILE A 21 13.95 11.60 -10.14
CA ILE A 21 14.47 11.20 -8.82
C ILE A 21 14.38 9.69 -8.57
N ALA A 22 13.83 8.92 -9.53
CA ALA A 22 13.45 7.54 -9.31
C ALA A 22 14.66 6.66 -8.91
N ASP A 23 15.78 6.78 -9.61
CA ASP A 23 16.93 5.90 -9.37
C ASP A 23 17.53 6.15 -7.98
N ALA A 24 17.77 7.41 -7.61
CA ALA A 24 18.29 7.79 -6.29
C ALA A 24 17.31 7.43 -5.16
N PHE A 25 16.01 7.60 -5.39
CA PHE A 25 14.97 7.21 -4.42
C PHE A 25 14.94 5.69 -4.22
N ILE A 26 14.94 4.91 -5.30
CA ILE A 26 14.88 3.46 -5.25
C ILE A 26 16.13 2.90 -4.57
N GLU A 27 17.31 3.44 -4.88
CA GLU A 27 18.56 3.06 -4.22
C GLU A 27 18.48 3.27 -2.69
N ALA A 28 18.06 4.46 -2.26
CA ALA A 28 17.89 4.76 -0.83
C ALA A 28 16.85 3.84 -0.14
N VAL A 29 15.75 3.52 -0.83
CA VAL A 29 14.75 2.58 -0.31
C VAL A 29 15.32 1.16 -0.20
N VAL A 30 16.11 0.72 -1.19
CA VAL A 30 16.78 -0.59 -1.18
C VAL A 30 17.77 -0.70 -0.03
N GLU A 31 18.57 0.34 0.22
CA GLU A 31 19.50 0.40 1.35
C GLU A 31 18.75 0.28 2.69
N ALA A 32 17.76 1.14 2.91
CA ALA A 32 16.94 1.11 4.13
C ALA A 32 16.20 -0.24 4.32
N THR A 33 15.81 -0.88 3.21
CA THR A 33 15.16 -2.21 3.25
C THR A 33 16.10 -3.29 3.76
N ARG A 34 17.37 -3.27 3.35
CA ARG A 34 18.38 -4.27 3.72
C ARG A 34 18.79 -4.17 5.19
N GLU A 35 18.69 -3.00 5.79
CA GLU A 35 19.02 -2.76 7.20
C GLU A 35 17.90 -3.17 8.16
N ARG A 36 16.72 -3.53 7.65
CA ARG A 36 15.55 -3.82 8.46
C ARG A 36 15.72 -5.10 9.28
N GLN A 37 15.57 -4.98 10.60
CA GLN A 37 15.76 -6.10 11.54
C GLN A 37 14.49 -6.94 11.66
N LEU A 38 14.61 -8.23 11.30
CA LEU A 38 13.56 -9.23 11.46
C LEU A 38 13.86 -10.08 12.70
N GLY A 39 12.84 -10.42 13.47
CA GLY A 39 13.04 -11.16 14.71
C GLY A 39 11.76 -11.49 15.47
N ASP A 40 11.94 -11.90 16.74
CA ASP A 40 10.85 -12.14 17.68
C ASP A 40 10.06 -10.82 17.90
N PRO A 41 8.73 -10.79 17.67
CA PRO A 41 7.90 -9.62 17.93
C PRO A 41 7.92 -9.12 19.39
N LEU A 42 8.41 -9.93 20.33
CA LEU A 42 8.58 -9.54 21.74
C LEU A 42 9.94 -8.89 22.04
N ASP A 43 10.86 -8.85 21.08
CA ASP A 43 12.16 -8.17 21.20
C ASP A 43 12.05 -6.73 20.71
N ASP A 44 12.45 -5.77 21.55
CA ASP A 44 12.39 -4.33 21.26
C ASP A 44 13.26 -3.90 20.06
N SER A 45 14.26 -4.70 19.67
CA SER A 45 15.09 -4.47 18.49
C SER A 45 14.42 -4.91 17.18
N THR A 46 13.39 -5.76 17.25
CA THR A 46 12.68 -6.26 16.08
C THR A 46 11.87 -5.15 15.42
N GLN A 47 12.15 -4.90 14.14
CA GLN A 47 11.38 -3.95 13.34
C GLN A 47 10.30 -4.63 12.50
N GLN A 48 10.42 -5.94 12.25
CA GLN A 48 9.47 -6.73 11.48
C GLN A 48 9.31 -8.15 12.02
N GLY A 49 8.08 -8.49 12.39
CA GLY A 49 7.68 -9.84 12.80
C GLY A 49 7.38 -10.79 11.64
N PRO A 50 6.91 -12.01 11.95
CA PRO A 50 6.54 -13.00 10.94
C PRO A 50 5.20 -12.65 10.27
N GLN A 51 4.93 -13.33 9.16
CA GLN A 51 3.60 -13.42 8.58
C GLN A 51 2.68 -14.31 9.43
N ILE A 52 1.38 -14.14 9.26
CA ILE A 52 0.35 -14.81 10.06
C ILE A 52 0.45 -16.35 10.01
N ASP A 53 0.73 -16.92 8.84
CA ASP A 53 0.88 -18.36 8.66
C ASP A 53 1.74 -18.74 7.44
N ALA A 54 2.07 -20.02 7.33
CA ALA A 54 2.91 -20.55 6.25
C ALA A 54 2.22 -20.55 4.87
N ALA A 55 0.87 -20.58 4.83
CA ALA A 55 0.15 -20.50 3.56
C ALA A 55 0.24 -19.08 2.97
N HIS A 56 0.19 -18.07 3.84
CA HIS A 56 0.37 -16.67 3.47
C HIS A 56 1.79 -16.39 2.97
N VAL A 57 2.82 -16.93 3.63
CA VAL A 57 4.21 -16.87 3.15
C VAL A 57 4.33 -17.43 1.73
N LYS A 58 3.71 -18.59 1.46
CA LYS A 58 3.71 -19.20 0.11
C LYS A 58 2.96 -18.33 -0.90
N HIS A 59 1.86 -17.71 -0.51
CA HIS A 59 1.12 -16.79 -1.36
C HIS A 59 1.98 -15.61 -1.78
N ILE A 60 2.59 -14.91 -0.82
CA ILE A 60 3.52 -13.80 -1.07
C ILE A 60 4.64 -14.24 -2.00
N HIS A 61 5.29 -15.37 -1.69
CA HIS A 61 6.37 -15.91 -2.50
C HIS A 61 5.94 -16.18 -3.94
N SER A 62 4.73 -16.71 -4.16
CA SER A 62 4.21 -17.00 -5.49
C SER A 62 4.04 -15.74 -6.35
N LEU A 63 3.60 -14.63 -5.75
CA LEU A 63 3.45 -13.35 -6.45
C LEU A 63 4.81 -12.77 -6.82
N VAL A 64 5.77 -12.80 -5.89
CA VAL A 64 7.14 -12.32 -6.12
C VAL A 64 7.86 -13.13 -7.19
N ALA A 65 7.77 -14.47 -7.12
CA ALA A 65 8.36 -15.37 -8.11
C ALA A 65 7.78 -15.11 -9.51
N GLN A 66 6.46 -14.95 -9.60
CA GLN A 66 5.81 -14.64 -10.87
C GLN A 66 6.21 -13.27 -11.42
N ALA A 67 6.36 -12.25 -10.57
CA ALA A 67 6.84 -10.94 -11.02
C ALA A 67 8.23 -11.05 -11.66
N LYS A 68 9.13 -11.83 -11.05
CA LYS A 68 10.46 -12.12 -11.59
C LYS A 68 10.40 -12.85 -12.93
N GLU A 69 9.53 -13.87 -13.06
CA GLU A 69 9.29 -14.57 -14.33
C GLU A 69 8.75 -13.65 -15.43
N GLN A 70 7.96 -12.62 -15.06
CA GLN A 70 7.40 -11.63 -15.97
C GLN A 70 8.37 -10.48 -16.32
N GLY A 71 9.61 -10.55 -15.82
CA GLY A 71 10.70 -9.62 -16.14
C GLY A 71 10.93 -8.50 -15.13
N ALA A 72 10.25 -8.51 -13.98
CA ALA A 72 10.54 -7.57 -12.91
C ALA A 72 11.86 -7.93 -12.20
N SER A 73 12.53 -6.92 -11.66
CA SER A 73 13.80 -7.07 -10.93
C SER A 73 13.58 -7.03 -9.43
N ILE A 74 14.12 -8.02 -8.72
CA ILE A 74 14.11 -8.05 -7.25
C ILE A 74 15.39 -7.36 -6.77
N LEU A 75 15.27 -6.15 -6.20
CA LEU A 75 16.42 -5.33 -5.78
C LEU A 75 16.88 -5.62 -4.34
N ALA A 76 15.96 -6.09 -3.51
CA ALA A 76 16.19 -6.53 -2.13
C ALA A 76 15.20 -7.63 -1.75
N GLY A 77 15.62 -8.53 -0.85
CA GLY A 77 14.77 -9.59 -0.31
C GLY A 77 14.31 -10.59 -1.36
N GLY A 78 13.02 -10.91 -1.36
CA GLY A 78 12.38 -11.82 -2.31
C GLY A 78 12.33 -13.28 -1.88
N GLU A 79 12.83 -13.61 -0.70
CA GLU A 79 12.93 -14.98 -0.19
C GLU A 79 12.61 -15.06 1.31
N THR A 80 12.37 -16.27 1.81
CA THR A 80 12.23 -16.54 3.24
C THR A 80 13.63 -16.58 3.89
N PRO A 81 13.90 -15.81 4.97
CA PRO A 81 15.19 -15.88 5.65
C PRO A 81 15.43 -17.30 6.23
N PRO A 82 16.55 -17.97 5.87
CA PRO A 82 16.78 -19.37 6.27
C PRO A 82 17.03 -19.52 7.77
N ASP A 83 17.64 -18.52 8.40
CA ASP A 83 18.16 -18.62 9.78
C ASP A 83 17.16 -18.22 10.87
N LEU A 84 16.04 -17.56 10.51
CA LEU A 84 15.05 -17.11 11.49
C LEU A 84 14.08 -18.21 11.92
N GLY A 85 13.77 -19.16 11.02
CA GLY A 85 12.71 -20.15 11.24
C GLY A 85 11.31 -19.53 11.37
N GLY A 86 10.24 -20.32 11.21
CA GLY A 86 8.86 -19.81 11.25
C GLY A 86 8.42 -19.11 9.96
N ASN A 87 7.40 -18.25 10.05
CA ASN A 87 6.68 -17.70 8.89
C ASN A 87 7.24 -16.34 8.44
N PHE A 88 8.55 -16.16 8.35
CA PHE A 88 9.13 -14.88 7.91
C PHE A 88 9.23 -14.77 6.39
N TYR A 89 9.05 -13.55 5.90
CA TYR A 89 9.34 -13.18 4.52
C TYR A 89 10.22 -11.94 4.51
N ALA A 90 11.32 -11.95 3.74
CA ALA A 90 12.25 -10.82 3.73
C ALA A 90 11.57 -9.57 3.15
N PRO A 91 11.82 -8.38 3.71
CA PRO A 91 11.41 -7.10 3.10
C PRO A 91 11.91 -7.04 1.66
N THR A 92 10.98 -6.85 0.72
CA THR A 92 11.25 -7.04 -0.71
C THR A 92 10.97 -5.76 -1.48
N ILE A 93 11.92 -5.33 -2.31
CA ILE A 93 11.74 -4.23 -3.26
C ILE A 93 11.79 -4.80 -4.68
N ILE A 94 10.76 -4.52 -5.45
CA ILE A 94 10.62 -4.91 -6.85
C ILE A 94 10.65 -3.66 -7.71
N ASP A 95 11.47 -3.65 -8.74
CA ASP A 95 11.49 -2.62 -9.78
C ASP A 95 11.11 -3.21 -11.15
N GLY A 96 10.60 -2.38 -12.04
CA GLY A 96 10.15 -2.80 -13.37
C GLY A 96 8.84 -3.60 -13.37
N ALA A 97 8.05 -3.52 -12.30
CA ALA A 97 6.69 -4.04 -12.29
C ALA A 97 5.84 -3.25 -13.30
N ARG A 98 5.04 -3.95 -14.11
CA ARG A 98 4.11 -3.34 -15.07
C ARG A 98 2.68 -3.54 -14.61
N HIS A 99 1.79 -2.60 -14.97
CA HIS A 99 0.39 -2.64 -14.55
C HIS A 99 -0.35 -3.94 -14.93
N ASP A 100 0.06 -4.65 -15.99
CA ASP A 100 -0.54 -5.92 -16.41
C ASP A 100 -0.09 -7.13 -15.58
N MET A 101 0.95 -6.97 -14.75
CA MET A 101 1.45 -8.04 -13.88
C MET A 101 0.54 -8.29 -12.69
N ARG A 102 0.47 -9.54 -12.23
CA ARG A 102 -0.35 -9.92 -11.06
C ARG A 102 0.07 -9.18 -9.79
N ILE A 103 1.38 -8.96 -9.60
CA ILE A 103 1.93 -8.20 -8.46
C ILE A 103 1.39 -6.76 -8.36
N SER A 104 0.92 -6.19 -9.47
CA SER A 104 0.37 -4.82 -9.54
C SER A 104 -1.16 -4.77 -9.42
N GLN A 105 -1.84 -5.91 -9.62
CA GLN A 105 -3.30 -6.01 -9.68
C GLN A 105 -3.92 -6.78 -8.51
N GLU A 106 -3.13 -7.55 -7.79
CA GLU A 106 -3.52 -8.31 -6.60
C GLU A 106 -2.94 -7.67 -5.34
N GLU A 107 -3.66 -7.79 -4.22
CA GLU A 107 -3.16 -7.37 -2.92
C GLU A 107 -2.17 -8.42 -2.40
N ILE A 108 -0.92 -8.02 -2.19
CA ILE A 108 0.16 -8.92 -1.74
C ILE A 108 0.02 -9.26 -0.25
N PHE A 109 -0.42 -8.26 0.53
CA PHE A 109 -0.58 -8.32 1.99
C PHE A 109 0.67 -8.84 2.73
N GLY A 110 1.86 -8.52 2.21
CA GLY A 110 3.16 -8.91 2.74
C GLY A 110 4.18 -7.78 2.56
N PRO A 111 5.43 -7.96 3.04
CA PRO A 111 6.42 -6.89 3.13
C PRO A 111 7.10 -6.68 1.78
N VAL A 112 6.32 -6.33 0.76
CA VAL A 112 6.74 -6.20 -0.65
C VAL A 112 6.31 -4.83 -1.18
N GLY A 113 7.28 -4.05 -1.67
CA GLY A 113 7.05 -2.78 -2.35
C GLY A 113 7.41 -2.86 -3.82
N CYS A 114 6.50 -2.43 -4.69
CA CYS A 114 6.75 -2.29 -6.12
C CYS A 114 7.00 -0.82 -6.49
N MET A 115 8.10 -0.57 -7.19
CA MET A 115 8.52 0.74 -7.65
C MET A 115 8.07 0.96 -9.11
N TYR A 116 7.48 2.11 -9.36
CA TYR A 116 7.02 2.54 -10.68
C TYR A 116 7.55 3.93 -10.98
N ARG A 117 7.86 4.18 -12.25
CA ARG A 117 8.32 5.49 -12.74
C ARG A 117 7.17 6.22 -13.43
N ALA A 118 7.04 7.51 -13.19
CA ALA A 118 6.15 8.40 -13.92
C ALA A 118 6.95 9.56 -14.52
N SER A 119 6.67 9.89 -15.78
CA SER A 119 7.29 11.01 -16.50
C SER A 119 6.72 12.38 -16.09
N ASP A 120 5.49 12.37 -15.59
CA ASP A 120 4.74 13.57 -15.25
C ASP A 120 3.57 13.22 -14.31
N LEU A 121 2.84 14.26 -13.89
CA LEU A 121 1.72 14.13 -12.98
C LEU A 121 0.54 13.33 -13.57
N ASP A 122 0.24 13.50 -14.85
CA ASP A 122 -0.90 12.82 -15.49
C ASP A 122 -0.62 11.30 -15.54
N SER A 123 0.58 10.90 -15.95
CA SER A 123 1.04 9.51 -15.88
C SER A 123 1.03 8.97 -14.44
N ALA A 124 1.43 9.77 -13.44
CA ALA A 124 1.41 9.34 -12.04
C ALA A 124 -0.03 9.08 -11.54
N ILE A 125 -0.97 9.96 -11.87
CA ILE A 125 -2.40 9.82 -11.51
C ILE A 125 -3.02 8.61 -12.22
N ASP A 126 -2.72 8.43 -13.52
CA ASP A 126 -3.20 7.29 -14.28
C ASP A 126 -2.71 5.97 -13.69
N GLN A 127 -1.41 5.87 -13.37
CA GLN A 127 -0.84 4.69 -12.71
C GLN A 127 -1.42 4.46 -11.29
N ALA A 128 -1.63 5.53 -10.51
CA ALA A 128 -2.25 5.43 -9.20
C ALA A 128 -3.67 4.84 -9.31
N ASN A 129 -4.41 5.26 -10.34
CA ASN A 129 -5.78 4.83 -10.61
C ASN A 129 -5.90 3.48 -11.32
N ALA A 130 -4.83 2.99 -11.97
CA ALA A 130 -4.75 1.73 -12.73
C ALA A 130 -4.71 0.48 -11.83
N THR A 131 -5.70 0.37 -10.95
CA THR A 131 -5.92 -0.75 -10.04
C THR A 131 -7.42 -0.94 -9.81
N PRO A 132 -7.88 -2.19 -9.59
CA PRO A 132 -9.24 -2.47 -9.15
C PRO A 132 -9.57 -1.90 -7.76
N PHE A 133 -8.56 -1.54 -6.96
CA PHE A 133 -8.72 -1.09 -5.58
C PHE A 133 -8.75 0.45 -5.48
N GLY A 134 -9.26 0.94 -4.35
CA GLY A 134 -9.44 2.36 -4.10
C GLY A 134 -9.61 2.66 -2.61
N LEU A 135 -8.83 2.01 -1.75
CA LEU A 135 -8.90 2.26 -0.30
C LEU A 135 -8.20 3.56 0.07
N SER A 136 -6.87 3.58 -0.10
CA SER A 136 -6.04 4.70 0.32
C SER A 136 -4.93 5.03 -0.68
N SER A 137 -4.45 6.27 -0.65
CA SER A 137 -3.26 6.73 -1.35
C SER A 137 -2.56 7.82 -0.55
N ALA A 138 -1.33 8.15 -0.92
CA ALA A 138 -0.61 9.28 -0.37
C ALA A 138 0.25 9.95 -1.44
N VAL A 139 0.39 11.27 -1.33
CA VAL A 139 1.19 12.09 -2.24
C VAL A 139 2.23 12.89 -1.46
N TRP A 140 3.46 12.88 -1.95
CA TRP A 140 4.55 13.72 -1.47
C TRP A 140 4.97 14.70 -2.55
N ALA A 141 4.74 15.98 -2.31
CA ALA A 141 5.15 17.06 -3.19
C ALA A 141 5.19 18.38 -2.42
N SER A 142 6.02 19.32 -2.88
CA SER A 142 6.04 20.69 -2.39
C SER A 142 5.16 21.62 -3.22
N ASP A 143 4.84 21.27 -4.47
CA ASP A 143 4.00 22.07 -5.36
C ASP A 143 2.51 21.91 -5.01
N PRO A 144 1.81 22.98 -4.56
CA PRO A 144 0.38 22.93 -4.27
C PRO A 144 -0.49 22.54 -5.48
N TYR A 145 -0.08 22.82 -6.71
CA TYR A 145 -0.82 22.41 -7.91
C TYR A 145 -0.80 20.89 -8.07
N VAL A 146 0.35 20.26 -7.88
CA VAL A 146 0.50 18.80 -7.88
C VAL A 146 -0.37 18.18 -6.80
N LEU A 147 -0.34 18.75 -5.59
CA LEU A 147 -1.12 18.25 -4.45
C LEU A 147 -2.64 18.34 -4.71
N ASP A 148 -3.16 19.51 -5.11
CA ASP A 148 -4.60 19.70 -5.36
C ASP A 148 -5.10 18.81 -6.50
N ARG A 149 -4.36 18.73 -7.62
CA ARG A 149 -4.68 17.85 -8.75
C ARG A 149 -4.74 16.38 -8.31
N PHE A 150 -3.71 15.88 -7.63
CA PHE A 150 -3.67 14.49 -7.20
C PHE A 150 -4.80 14.13 -6.22
N VAL A 151 -5.07 14.99 -5.23
CA VAL A 151 -6.15 14.77 -4.26
C VAL A 151 -7.51 14.68 -4.94
N ARG A 152 -7.76 15.51 -5.96
CA ARG A 152 -9.05 15.51 -6.69
C ARG A 152 -9.22 14.33 -7.63
N GLU A 153 -8.13 13.85 -8.24
CA GLU A 153 -8.19 12.89 -9.35
C GLU A 153 -7.82 11.46 -8.94
N SER A 154 -7.15 11.28 -7.81
CA SER A 154 -6.95 9.96 -7.22
C SER A 154 -8.29 9.36 -6.77
N ARG A 155 -8.57 8.14 -7.22
CA ARG A 155 -9.84 7.44 -6.97
C ARG A 155 -9.73 6.53 -5.77
N VAL A 156 -9.51 7.15 -4.61
CA VAL A 156 -9.39 6.49 -3.31
C VAL A 156 -10.36 7.11 -2.30
N GLY A 157 -10.69 6.37 -1.24
CA GLY A 157 -11.53 6.91 -0.18
C GLY A 157 -10.75 7.69 0.88
N VAL A 158 -9.46 7.42 1.04
CA VAL A 158 -8.56 8.15 1.96
C VAL A 158 -7.30 8.60 1.22
N CYS A 159 -6.93 9.87 1.34
CA CYS A 159 -5.72 10.41 0.73
C CYS A 159 -4.90 11.18 1.78
N TRP A 160 -3.64 10.79 1.97
CA TRP A 160 -2.70 11.53 2.80
C TRP A 160 -1.83 12.47 1.95
N VAL A 161 -1.55 13.67 2.47
CA VAL A 161 -0.71 14.67 1.81
C VAL A 161 0.51 14.93 2.68
N ASN A 162 1.72 14.64 2.16
CA ASN A 162 3.00 14.77 2.86
C ASN A 162 3.04 14.08 4.24
N THR A 163 2.25 13.01 4.38
CA THR A 163 2.16 12.17 5.58
C THR A 163 1.69 10.78 5.16
N PHE A 164 1.73 9.83 6.07
CA PHE A 164 1.24 8.47 5.83
C PHE A 164 0.70 7.88 7.13
N GLU A 165 -0.35 7.06 7.01
CA GLU A 165 -0.91 6.31 8.15
C GLU A 165 -1.28 7.17 9.36
N LEU A 166 -1.67 8.42 9.14
CA LEU A 166 -2.31 9.22 10.16
C LEU A 166 -3.79 8.82 10.22
N PHE A 167 -4.21 8.31 11.39
CA PHE A 167 -5.59 7.92 11.68
C PHE A 167 -6.14 8.80 12.79
N ASP A 168 -7.41 9.16 12.67
CA ASP A 168 -8.15 9.93 13.67
C ASP A 168 -9.57 9.35 13.79
N PRO A 169 -10.07 9.04 15.00
CA PRO A 169 -11.45 8.57 15.20
C PRO A 169 -12.53 9.50 14.65
N GLU A 170 -12.25 10.80 14.52
CA GLU A 170 -13.17 11.80 13.99
C GLU A 170 -13.16 11.89 12.46
N VAL A 171 -12.21 11.24 11.78
CA VAL A 171 -12.06 11.27 10.32
C VAL A 171 -12.61 9.97 9.72
N PRO A 172 -13.53 10.03 8.73
CA PRO A 172 -14.11 8.84 8.13
C PRO A 172 -13.07 8.02 7.37
N TRP A 173 -13.14 6.70 7.55
CA TRP A 173 -12.31 5.70 6.90
C TRP A 173 -13.17 4.80 6.00
N GLY A 174 -12.68 4.53 4.79
CA GLY A 174 -13.36 3.63 3.87
C GLY A 174 -12.88 3.83 2.44
N GLY A 175 -13.20 2.90 1.56
CA GLY A 175 -12.70 2.89 0.19
C GLY A 175 -13.76 3.20 -0.87
N THR A 176 -13.37 2.92 -2.10
CA THR A 176 -14.21 2.82 -3.30
C THR A 176 -13.75 1.64 -4.17
N LYS A 177 -14.41 1.40 -5.30
CA LYS A 177 -14.17 0.27 -6.21
C LYS A 177 -14.25 -1.07 -5.46
N ARG A 178 -13.27 -1.97 -5.66
CA ARG A 178 -13.22 -3.28 -4.96
C ARG A 178 -12.74 -3.18 -3.51
N SER A 179 -12.39 -1.99 -3.02
CA SER A 179 -12.08 -1.76 -1.61
C SER A 179 -13.32 -1.55 -0.73
N GLY A 180 -14.52 -1.69 -1.29
CA GLY A 180 -15.78 -1.62 -0.57
C GLY A 180 -16.54 -0.31 -0.76
N TYR A 181 -17.57 -0.14 0.06
CA TYR A 181 -18.48 1.00 0.11
C TYR A 181 -18.83 1.31 1.57
N GLY A 182 -19.45 2.47 1.81
CA GLY A 182 -19.75 2.96 3.16
C GLY A 182 -18.53 3.58 3.87
N ARG A 183 -18.73 4.07 5.09
CA ARG A 183 -17.66 4.65 5.92
C ARG A 183 -17.71 4.14 7.36
N GLU A 184 -16.54 3.84 7.90
CA GLU A 184 -16.31 3.63 9.32
C GLU A 184 -15.66 4.90 9.92
N LEU A 185 -15.68 5.04 11.24
CA LEU A 185 -15.20 6.24 11.95
C LEU A 185 -15.92 7.53 11.52
N GLY A 186 -15.53 8.66 12.11
CA GLY A 186 -16.14 9.96 11.82
C GLY A 186 -17.64 10.01 12.12
N HIS A 187 -18.28 11.09 11.68
CA HIS A 187 -19.72 11.26 11.84
C HIS A 187 -20.50 10.38 10.86
N GLU A 188 -19.91 10.10 9.70
CA GLU A 188 -20.46 9.35 8.59
C GLU A 188 -20.84 7.92 9.01
N ALA A 189 -20.04 7.27 9.85
CA ALA A 189 -20.31 5.90 10.31
C ALA A 189 -21.63 5.77 11.08
N LEU A 190 -22.12 6.84 11.73
CA LEU A 190 -23.42 6.80 12.40
C LEU A 190 -24.56 6.53 11.40
N GLY A 191 -24.41 6.99 10.15
CA GLY A 191 -25.36 6.72 9.08
C GLY A 191 -25.47 5.24 8.72
N GLU A 192 -24.36 4.48 8.82
CA GLU A 192 -24.31 3.04 8.49
C GLU A 192 -25.08 2.17 9.50
N PHE A 193 -25.27 2.65 10.73
CA PHE A 193 -25.93 1.92 11.82
C PHE A 193 -27.26 2.52 12.26
N THR A 194 -27.79 3.50 11.53
CA THR A 194 -29.08 4.14 11.83
C THR A 194 -30.08 3.95 10.70
N THR A 195 -31.38 4.09 11.02
CA THR A 195 -32.45 3.97 10.02
C THR A 195 -33.32 5.22 10.06
N ALA A 196 -33.40 5.92 8.93
CA ALA A 196 -34.27 7.09 8.79
C ALA A 196 -35.75 6.66 8.80
N LYS A 197 -36.56 7.29 9.66
CA LYS A 197 -38.02 7.16 9.67
C LYS A 197 -38.63 8.47 9.24
N THR A 198 -39.25 8.49 8.06
CA THR A 198 -40.02 9.63 7.58
C THR A 198 -41.46 9.51 8.08
N VAL A 199 -41.97 10.56 8.71
CA VAL A 199 -43.36 10.62 9.22
C VAL A 199 -44.05 11.83 8.61
N TYR A 200 -45.07 11.58 7.80
CA TYR A 200 -46.02 12.59 7.37
C TYR A 200 -47.24 12.54 8.28
N TRP A 201 -47.65 13.70 8.79
CA TRP A 201 -48.90 13.86 9.55
C TRP A 201 -49.75 14.90 8.83
N GLU A 202 -50.85 14.46 8.23
CA GLU A 202 -51.89 15.33 7.68
C GLU A 202 -52.98 15.56 8.74
N ARG A 203 -53.42 16.81 8.89
CA ARG A 203 -54.43 17.21 9.89
C ARG A 203 -55.84 17.03 9.36
#